data_AF-A0AA41YLI0-F1
#
_entry.id   AF-A0AA41YLI0-F1
#
_cell.length_a   1.000
_cell.length_b   1.000
_cell.length_c   1.000
_cell.angle_alpha   90.00
_cell.angle_beta   90.00
_cell.angle_gamma   90.00
#
_symmetry.space_group_name_H-M   'P 1'
#
loop_
_entity.id
_entity.type
_entity.pdbx_description
1 polymer ?
#
loop_
_entity_poly.entity_id
_entity_poly.type
_entity_poly.pdbx_seq_one_letter_code
_entity_poly.pdbx_strand_id
1 'polypeptide(L)'
;MAAGRRLCSPRAIKRALIWPALLLAALLLPSESARAQIGSERYSSIVIEAASGRVISAINPDEQRYPASLTKMMTLYMVFEALRDRRVSLTQLVPISGHAASMSPTKLGLVPGSKITVHEAILGLVTKSANDAAAALGEMLGGDEGRFGQMMTLRARALGMSRSVFHNASGLPDPDQWSTARDLATLGRRLVQDFPNEYRYFSTPSFRFRGRTILTHDRMLETYPGADGIKTGYTDASGFNLVTSAVRGNVRLIGVVLGAARAGERDLHMAALLDQGFEKLDVPMMARRGRQGGGLVTAAQAAQPPAPSPQASVQQVARGRPARWTVQVGSFASEAAARKAANTARRLAGSGEVRLEQATVQGKAAWRAQLTGLSETEARETCATLSKRKQSCSLVKPDPNQVASR
;
A
#
# COMPACT_ATOMS: atom_id res chain seq x y z
N MET A 1 -45.37 -74.98 39.07
CA MET A 1 -46.41 -73.96 39.30
C MET A 1 -45.93 -73.01 40.39
N ALA A 2 -46.36 -71.75 40.31
CA ALA A 2 -46.14 -70.65 41.27
C ALA A 2 -44.83 -69.84 41.14
N ALA A 3 -45.08 -68.56 40.86
CA ALA A 3 -44.17 -67.44 40.69
C ALA A 3 -43.32 -67.07 41.91
N GLY A 4 -42.10 -66.61 41.63
CA GLY A 4 -41.64 -65.28 42.03
C GLY A 4 -41.06 -65.09 43.43
N ARG A 5 -39.74 -64.85 43.49
CA ARG A 5 -39.12 -63.80 44.31
C ARG A 5 -37.69 -63.47 43.85
N ARG A 6 -37.37 -62.19 44.07
CA ARG A 6 -36.26 -61.36 43.55
C ARG A 6 -34.87 -61.86 43.91
N LEU A 7 -33.88 -61.60 43.05
CA LEU A 7 -32.48 -61.37 43.44
C LEU A 7 -31.81 -60.43 42.42
N CYS A 8 -31.08 -59.44 42.94
CA CYS A 8 -30.23 -58.50 42.20
C CYS A 8 -29.17 -59.23 41.35
N SER A 9 -28.78 -58.63 40.22
CA SER A 9 -27.51 -58.97 39.55
C SER A 9 -26.78 -57.69 39.11
N PRO A 10 -25.47 -57.59 39.39
CA PRO A 10 -24.65 -56.43 39.07
C PRO A 10 -24.04 -56.58 37.67
N ARG A 11 -23.91 -55.48 36.92
CA ARG A 11 -22.84 -55.35 35.91
C ARG A 11 -22.66 -53.90 35.52
N ALA A 12 -21.74 -53.27 36.24
CA ALA A 12 -21.14 -52.01 35.91
C ALA A 12 -20.04 -52.21 34.85
N ILE A 13 -19.73 -51.10 34.16
CA ILE A 13 -18.45 -50.78 33.53
C ILE A 13 -18.12 -51.57 32.25
N LYS A 14 -18.56 -51.08 31.08
CA LYS A 14 -17.74 -51.00 29.84
C LYS A 14 -18.38 -49.98 28.88
N ARG A 15 -17.89 -48.73 28.87
CA ARG A 15 -17.96 -47.77 27.74
C ARG A 15 -17.52 -46.38 28.22
N ALA A 16 -16.22 -46.19 28.44
CA ALA A 16 -15.68 -44.85 28.71
C ALA A 16 -14.20 -44.74 28.34
N LEU A 17 -13.76 -45.34 27.21
CA LEU A 17 -12.33 -45.32 26.83
C LEU A 17 -12.16 -45.41 25.31
N ILE A 18 -12.91 -44.60 24.54
CA ILE A 18 -12.61 -44.40 23.09
C ILE A 18 -12.58 -42.91 22.71
N TRP A 19 -13.01 -41.99 23.58
CA TRP A 19 -13.07 -40.57 23.26
C TRP A 19 -11.86 -39.68 23.65
N PRO A 20 -10.88 -40.05 24.51
CA PRO A 20 -9.79 -39.13 24.80
C PRO A 20 -8.65 -39.15 23.76
N ALA A 21 -8.57 -40.16 22.88
CA ALA A 21 -7.45 -40.28 21.93
C ALA A 21 -7.57 -39.34 20.70
N LEU A 22 -8.80 -38.98 20.29
CA LEU A 22 -9.02 -38.08 19.14
C LEU A 22 -8.89 -36.59 19.49
N LEU A 23 -9.04 -36.23 20.77
CA LEU A 23 -8.86 -34.84 21.25
C LEU A 23 -7.39 -34.46 21.42
N LEU A 24 -6.48 -35.42 21.62
CA LEU A 24 -5.06 -35.14 21.78
C LEU A 24 -4.31 -34.94 20.44
N ALA A 25 -4.83 -35.47 19.33
CA ALA A 25 -4.23 -35.33 18.00
C ALA A 25 -4.52 -33.96 17.33
N ALA A 26 -5.56 -33.24 17.77
CA ALA A 26 -5.92 -31.94 17.21
C ALA A 26 -5.10 -30.76 17.76
N LEU A 27 -4.33 -30.96 18.84
CA LEU A 27 -3.48 -29.94 19.48
C LEU A 27 -2.04 -29.89 18.95
N LEU A 28 -1.68 -30.73 17.98
CA LEU A 28 -0.33 -30.77 17.38
C LEU A 28 -0.29 -30.19 15.96
N LEU A 29 -1.36 -29.55 15.48
CA LEU A 29 -1.30 -28.82 14.22
C LEU A 29 -0.42 -27.57 14.44
N PRO A 30 0.69 -27.41 13.69
CA PRO A 30 1.48 -26.20 13.77
C PRO A 30 0.57 -25.02 13.40
N SER A 31 0.51 -24.04 14.30
CA SER A 31 -0.11 -22.75 14.03
C SER A 31 0.68 -22.08 12.91
N GLU A 32 0.33 -22.34 11.65
CA GLU A 32 0.82 -21.53 10.54
C GLU A 32 0.39 -20.09 10.84
N SER A 33 1.39 -19.24 11.09
CA SER A 33 1.18 -17.81 11.22
C SER A 33 0.43 -17.37 9.97
N ALA A 34 -0.77 -16.80 10.11
CA ALA A 34 -1.52 -16.28 8.98
C ALA A 34 -0.61 -15.33 8.19
N ARG A 35 -0.08 -15.80 7.06
CA ARG A 35 0.82 -15.02 6.20
C ARG A 35 -0.05 -13.92 5.61
N ALA A 36 0.42 -12.67 5.70
CA ALA A 36 -0.21 -11.56 4.99
C ALA A 36 -0.16 -11.90 3.49
N GLN A 37 -1.27 -12.34 2.91
CA GLN A 37 -1.39 -12.55 1.48
C GLN A 37 -2.03 -11.31 0.89
N ILE A 38 -1.34 -10.67 -0.06
CA ILE A 38 -1.92 -9.58 -0.83
C ILE A 38 -2.88 -10.18 -1.85
N GLY A 39 -4.18 -10.15 -1.54
CA GLY A 39 -5.26 -10.69 -2.38
C GLY A 39 -5.69 -9.76 -3.53
N SER A 40 -4.73 -9.09 -4.18
CA SER A 40 -4.98 -8.12 -5.25
C SER A 40 -4.54 -8.68 -6.59
N GLU A 41 -5.36 -8.55 -7.64
CA GLU A 41 -4.96 -8.90 -9.02
C GLU A 41 -3.74 -8.11 -9.50
N ARG A 42 -3.48 -6.96 -8.86
CA ARG A 42 -2.32 -6.09 -9.15
C ARG A 42 -1.07 -6.54 -8.41
N TYR A 43 -1.15 -7.58 -7.58
CA TYR A 43 -0.05 -8.00 -6.75
C TYR A 43 1.11 -8.56 -7.60
N SER A 44 2.29 -8.00 -7.36
CA SER A 44 3.56 -8.49 -7.84
C SER A 44 4.61 -8.27 -6.76
N SER A 45 5.55 -9.19 -6.63
CA SER A 45 6.69 -9.06 -5.73
C SER A 45 7.94 -9.75 -6.25
N ILE A 46 9.08 -9.28 -5.77
CA ILE A 46 10.37 -9.93 -5.96
C ILE A 46 11.30 -9.58 -4.79
N VAL A 47 12.10 -10.53 -4.33
CA VAL A 47 13.22 -10.28 -3.44
C VAL A 47 14.48 -10.77 -4.14
N ILE A 48 15.50 -9.92 -4.21
CA ILE A 48 16.81 -10.25 -4.77
C ILE A 48 17.91 -10.02 -3.75
N GLU A 49 18.99 -10.79 -3.87
CA GLU A 49 20.26 -10.49 -3.24
C GLU A 49 20.99 -9.40 -4.05
N ALA A 50 21.37 -8.31 -3.41
CA ALA A 50 21.92 -7.15 -4.11
C ALA A 50 23.31 -7.41 -4.72
N ALA A 51 24.14 -8.25 -4.10
CA ALA A 51 25.49 -8.53 -4.59
C ALA A 51 25.44 -9.26 -5.95
N SER A 52 24.77 -10.41 -6.00
CA SER A 52 24.71 -11.28 -7.17
C SER A 52 23.60 -10.92 -8.15
N GLY A 53 22.52 -10.28 -7.68
CA GLY A 53 21.27 -10.13 -8.42
C GLY A 53 20.41 -11.40 -8.42
N ARG A 54 20.77 -12.42 -7.64
CA ARG A 54 20.02 -13.67 -7.52
C ARG A 54 18.64 -13.43 -6.95
N VAL A 55 17.63 -14.01 -7.58
CA VAL A 55 16.25 -13.98 -7.11
C VAL A 55 16.06 -14.97 -5.97
N ILE A 56 15.52 -14.50 -4.84
CA ILE A 56 15.26 -15.26 -3.62
C ILE A 56 13.80 -15.71 -3.54
N SER A 57 12.90 -14.84 -3.99
CA SER A 57 11.47 -15.12 -4.16
C SER A 57 10.90 -14.17 -5.21
N ALA A 58 9.85 -14.61 -5.91
CA ALA A 58 9.16 -13.78 -6.87
C ALA A 58 7.73 -14.26 -7.08
N ILE A 59 6.80 -13.32 -7.25
CA ILE A 59 5.41 -13.56 -7.64
C ILE A 59 5.07 -12.54 -8.71
N ASN A 60 4.65 -12.99 -9.89
CA ASN A 60 4.30 -12.12 -11.01
C ASN A 60 5.34 -11.00 -11.29
N PRO A 61 6.66 -11.30 -11.28
CA PRO A 61 7.68 -10.25 -11.22
C PRO A 61 7.78 -9.42 -12.50
N ASP A 62 7.33 -9.97 -13.63
CA ASP A 62 7.44 -9.42 -14.98
C ASP A 62 6.12 -8.84 -15.52
N GLU A 63 5.09 -8.85 -14.68
CA GLU A 63 3.78 -8.28 -14.96
C GLU A 63 3.84 -6.75 -14.95
N GLN A 64 3.14 -6.12 -15.89
CA GLN A 64 3.10 -4.67 -16.02
C GLN A 64 2.25 -4.06 -14.91
N ARG A 65 2.83 -3.07 -14.23
CA ARG A 65 2.19 -2.33 -13.13
C ARG A 65 2.53 -0.85 -13.24
N TYR A 66 1.57 -0.01 -12.86
CA TYR A 66 1.83 1.42 -12.69
C TYR A 66 2.85 1.63 -11.56
N PRO A 67 4.02 2.25 -11.83
CA PRO A 67 5.07 2.40 -10.82
C PRO A 67 4.72 3.43 -9.74
N ALA A 68 3.80 4.36 -10.02
CA ALA A 68 3.53 5.52 -9.18
C ALA A 68 4.85 6.23 -8.80
N SER A 69 4.94 6.77 -7.58
CA SER A 69 6.15 7.48 -7.11
C SER A 69 7.43 6.64 -7.01
N LEU A 70 7.40 5.33 -7.26
CA LEU A 70 8.64 4.56 -7.45
C LEU A 70 9.44 5.06 -8.66
N THR A 71 8.78 5.68 -9.64
CA THR A 71 9.39 6.38 -10.79
C THR A 71 10.49 7.35 -10.38
N LYS A 72 10.35 8.01 -9.22
CA LYS A 72 11.34 8.96 -8.70
C LYS A 72 12.69 8.31 -8.39
N MET A 73 12.76 6.98 -8.24
CA MET A 73 14.03 6.27 -8.17
C MET A 73 14.85 6.46 -9.45
N MET A 74 14.21 6.45 -10.63
CA MET A 74 14.89 6.67 -11.91
C MET A 74 15.30 8.14 -12.06
N THR A 75 14.43 9.06 -11.63
CA THR A 75 14.75 10.50 -11.58
C THR A 75 15.99 10.75 -10.73
N LEU A 76 16.06 10.17 -9.54
CA LEU A 76 17.23 10.29 -8.67
C LEU A 76 18.46 9.56 -9.25
N TYR A 77 18.29 8.40 -9.86
CA TYR A 77 19.39 7.70 -10.55
C TYR A 77 20.06 8.62 -11.58
N MET A 78 19.27 9.28 -12.44
CA MET A 78 19.80 10.18 -13.47
C MET A 78 20.37 11.49 -12.89
N VAL A 79 19.84 11.98 -11.76
CA VAL A 79 20.43 13.11 -11.03
C VAL A 79 21.79 12.72 -10.44
N PHE A 80 21.91 11.52 -9.86
CA PHE A 80 23.18 11.03 -9.32
C PHE A 80 24.21 10.80 -10.42
N GLU A 81 23.80 10.34 -11.61
CA GLU A 81 24.66 10.36 -12.80
C GLU A 81 25.14 11.76 -13.14
N ALA A 82 24.23 12.74 -13.17
CA ALA A 82 24.59 14.13 -13.48
C ALA A 82 25.56 14.73 -12.45
N LEU A 83 25.43 14.36 -11.17
CA LEU A 83 26.37 14.75 -10.11
C LEU A 83 27.73 14.08 -10.29
N ARG A 84 27.76 12.75 -10.50
CA ARG A 84 28.99 11.98 -10.74
C ARG A 84 29.76 12.53 -11.94
N ASP A 85 29.06 12.80 -13.03
CA ASP A 85 29.61 13.30 -14.28
C ASP A 85 29.91 14.81 -14.24
N ARG A 86 29.68 15.47 -13.09
CA ARG A 86 29.86 16.93 -12.87
C ARG A 86 29.08 17.83 -13.83
N ARG A 87 27.99 17.31 -14.41
CA ARG A 87 27.04 18.09 -15.23
C ARG A 87 26.16 18.99 -14.37
N VAL A 88 25.96 18.62 -13.10
CA VAL A 88 25.30 19.46 -12.09
C VAL A 88 26.06 19.38 -10.77
N SER A 89 25.82 20.35 -9.87
CA SER A 89 26.31 20.31 -8.49
C SER A 89 25.17 20.33 -7.48
N LEU A 90 25.43 19.89 -6.24
CA LEU A 90 24.43 19.89 -5.17
C LEU A 90 23.90 21.30 -4.84
N THR A 91 24.72 22.33 -5.01
CA THR A 91 24.37 23.73 -4.73
C THR A 91 23.78 24.46 -5.94
N GLN A 92 23.79 23.83 -7.11
CA GLN A 92 23.20 24.42 -8.31
C GLN A 92 21.71 24.68 -8.10
N LEU A 93 21.27 25.86 -8.55
CA LEU A 93 19.88 26.29 -8.43
C LEU A 93 19.05 25.71 -9.57
N VAL A 94 18.00 24.98 -9.21
CA VAL A 94 16.95 24.44 -10.07
C VAL A 94 15.83 25.49 -10.18
N PRO A 95 15.58 26.07 -11.37
CA PRO A 95 14.47 26.98 -11.57
C PRO A 95 13.14 26.23 -11.53
N ILE A 96 12.11 26.85 -10.92
CA ILE A 96 10.78 26.25 -10.82
C ILE A 96 9.87 26.85 -11.89
N SER A 97 9.43 26.01 -12.83
CA SER A 97 8.45 26.39 -13.86
C SER A 97 7.02 26.42 -13.32
N GLY A 98 6.09 26.98 -14.12
CA GLY A 98 4.66 26.87 -13.86
C GLY A 98 4.17 25.41 -13.88
N HIS A 99 4.73 24.60 -14.79
CA HIS A 99 4.43 23.18 -14.91
C HIS A 99 4.83 22.42 -13.65
N ALA A 100 6.11 22.51 -13.24
CA ALA A 100 6.62 21.87 -12.03
C ALA A 100 5.79 22.21 -10.78
N ALA A 101 5.50 23.49 -10.55
CA ALA A 101 4.69 23.92 -9.40
C ALA A 101 3.26 23.34 -9.38
N SER A 102 2.70 23.01 -10.55
CA SER A 102 1.34 22.48 -10.70
C SER A 102 1.20 21.00 -10.34
N MET A 103 2.31 20.23 -10.28
CA MET A 103 2.34 18.77 -10.13
C MET A 103 1.83 18.26 -8.78
N SER A 104 0.53 18.18 -8.60
CA SER A 104 -0.15 17.81 -7.34
C SER A 104 -0.29 16.27 -7.20
N PRO A 105 -0.62 15.68 -6.03
CA PRO A 105 -0.91 16.31 -4.75
C PRO A 105 0.29 16.43 -3.79
N THR A 106 1.30 15.55 -3.91
CA THR A 106 2.43 15.52 -2.98
C THR A 106 3.52 16.47 -3.45
N LYS A 107 3.69 17.59 -2.75
CA LYS A 107 4.54 18.72 -3.17
C LYS A 107 5.33 19.33 -2.00
N LEU A 108 6.40 20.06 -2.31
CA LEU A 108 7.04 21.00 -1.37
C LEU A 108 6.31 22.36 -1.33
N GLY A 109 5.46 22.65 -2.33
CA GLY A 109 4.80 23.94 -2.45
C GLY A 109 5.70 24.98 -3.10
N LEU A 110 6.47 24.56 -4.10
CA LEU A 110 7.36 25.42 -4.85
C LEU A 110 6.54 26.42 -5.68
N VAL A 111 7.07 27.64 -5.82
CA VAL A 111 6.39 28.76 -6.51
C VAL A 111 7.08 28.99 -7.85
N PRO A 112 6.34 29.20 -8.96
CA PRO A 112 6.94 29.53 -10.25
C PRO A 112 7.90 30.73 -10.16
N GLY A 113 9.03 30.64 -10.84
CA GLY A 113 10.10 31.65 -10.82
C GLY A 113 11.01 31.59 -9.60
N SER A 114 10.63 30.88 -8.53
CA SER A 114 11.54 30.59 -7.42
C SER A 114 12.60 29.55 -7.81
N LYS A 115 13.58 29.35 -6.92
CA LYS A 115 14.65 28.36 -7.09
C LYS A 115 14.78 27.51 -5.84
N ILE A 116 15.24 26.28 -6.01
CA ILE A 116 15.75 25.41 -4.94
C ILE A 116 17.10 24.85 -5.37
N THR A 117 17.92 24.40 -4.43
CA THR A 117 19.14 23.67 -4.78
C THR A 117 18.84 22.24 -5.24
N VAL A 118 19.73 21.64 -6.03
CA VAL A 118 19.66 20.20 -6.37
C VAL A 118 19.59 19.35 -5.10
N HIS A 119 20.34 19.72 -4.07
CA HIS A 119 20.30 19.03 -2.77
C HIS A 119 18.91 19.08 -2.11
N GLU A 120 18.26 20.24 -2.05
CA GLU A 120 16.90 20.37 -1.52
C GLU A 120 15.89 19.57 -2.35
N ALA A 121 16.06 19.54 -3.68
CA ALA A 121 15.23 18.73 -4.56
C ALA A 121 15.37 17.24 -4.23
N ILE A 122 16.60 16.71 -4.14
CA ILE A 122 16.89 15.32 -3.74
C ILE A 122 16.21 15.00 -2.41
N LEU A 123 16.39 15.84 -1.39
CA LEU A 123 15.78 15.67 -0.07
C LEU A 123 14.23 15.68 -0.15
N GLY A 124 13.65 16.53 -1.00
CA GLY A 124 12.22 16.55 -1.25
C GLY A 124 11.68 15.27 -1.90
N LEU A 125 12.43 14.66 -2.83
CA LEU A 125 12.05 13.41 -3.49
C LEU A 125 12.12 12.22 -2.53
N VAL A 126 13.17 12.12 -1.71
CA VAL A 126 13.36 10.96 -0.80
C VAL A 126 12.45 11.02 0.43
N THR A 127 12.24 12.20 1.02
CA THR A 127 11.46 12.30 2.26
C THR A 127 9.97 12.51 2.00
N LYS A 128 9.59 13.52 1.19
CA LYS A 128 8.19 13.86 0.93
C LYS A 128 7.63 13.14 -0.28
N SER A 129 8.49 12.66 -1.18
CA SER A 129 8.09 12.22 -2.52
C SER A 129 7.49 13.36 -3.35
N ALA A 130 8.07 14.55 -3.23
CA ALA A 130 7.59 15.77 -3.87
C ALA A 130 7.62 15.69 -5.41
N ASN A 131 6.46 15.90 -6.03
CA ASN A 131 6.25 15.86 -7.48
C ASN A 131 6.77 17.14 -8.15
N ASP A 132 6.59 18.29 -7.52
CA ASP A 132 7.06 19.59 -8.02
C ASP A 132 8.59 19.64 -8.12
N ALA A 133 9.29 19.14 -7.10
CA ALA A 133 10.74 18.97 -7.16
C ALA A 133 11.19 17.95 -8.23
N ALA A 134 10.42 16.88 -8.45
CA ALA A 134 10.76 15.86 -9.44
C ALA A 134 10.64 16.40 -10.87
N ALA A 135 9.53 17.08 -11.18
CA ALA A 135 9.34 17.73 -12.47
C ALA A 135 10.40 18.81 -12.74
N ALA A 136 10.73 19.64 -11.74
CA ALA A 136 11.78 20.65 -11.88
C ALA A 136 13.18 20.05 -12.16
N LEU A 137 13.53 18.93 -11.52
CA LEU A 137 14.75 18.19 -11.84
C LEU A 137 14.69 17.57 -13.25
N GLY A 138 13.53 17.06 -13.64
CA GLY A 138 13.31 16.52 -14.98
C GLY A 138 13.49 17.59 -16.06
N GLU A 139 12.88 18.76 -15.90
CA GLU A 139 13.05 19.93 -16.77
C GLU A 139 14.51 20.39 -16.81
N MET A 140 15.20 20.46 -15.66
CA MET A 140 16.61 20.86 -15.63
C MET A 140 17.52 19.91 -16.41
N LEU A 141 17.27 18.59 -16.35
CA LEU A 141 18.12 17.59 -17.01
C LEU A 141 17.70 17.30 -18.45
N GLY A 142 16.41 17.40 -18.77
CA GLY A 142 15.84 17.07 -20.07
C GLY A 142 15.48 18.27 -20.94
N GLY A 143 15.51 19.49 -20.40
CA GLY A 143 14.96 20.71 -21.02
C GLY A 143 13.46 20.85 -20.80
N ASP A 144 12.71 19.75 -20.88
CA ASP A 144 11.30 19.63 -20.52
C ASP A 144 11.02 18.24 -19.91
N GLU A 145 9.93 18.11 -19.14
CA GLU A 145 9.63 16.86 -18.43
C GLU A 145 9.28 15.70 -19.37
N GLY A 146 8.63 15.96 -20.52
CA GLY A 146 8.26 14.92 -21.48
C GLY A 146 9.49 14.28 -22.13
N ARG A 147 10.44 15.11 -22.58
CA ARG A 147 11.75 14.66 -23.06
C ARG A 147 12.52 13.95 -21.96
N PHE A 148 12.44 14.41 -20.71
CA PHE A 148 13.05 13.71 -19.60
C PHE A 148 12.45 12.31 -19.41
N GLY A 149 11.13 12.13 -19.54
CA GLY A 149 10.49 10.81 -19.53
C GLY A 149 11.04 9.85 -20.61
N GLN A 150 11.25 10.36 -21.83
CA GLN A 150 11.89 9.58 -22.90
C GLN A 150 13.33 9.18 -22.53
N MET A 151 14.11 10.12 -21.97
CA MET A 151 15.46 9.84 -21.49
C MET A 151 15.48 8.81 -20.36
N MET A 152 14.52 8.88 -19.42
CA MET A 152 14.34 7.88 -18.36
C MET A 152 14.08 6.49 -18.94
N THR A 153 13.25 6.39 -19.98
CA THR A 153 12.95 5.11 -20.65
C THR A 153 14.20 4.54 -21.34
N LEU A 154 14.95 5.38 -22.08
CA LEU A 154 16.22 4.97 -22.69
C LEU A 154 17.23 4.51 -21.64
N ARG A 155 17.31 5.24 -20.50
CA ARG A 155 18.20 4.85 -19.41
C ARG A 155 17.76 3.55 -18.76
N ALA A 156 16.46 3.34 -18.57
CA ALA A 156 15.90 2.09 -18.06
C ALA A 156 16.36 0.90 -18.93
N ARG A 157 16.23 1.01 -20.26
CA ARG A 157 16.69 -0.02 -21.20
C ARG A 157 18.19 -0.29 -21.06
N ALA A 158 19.01 0.76 -20.96
CA ALA A 158 20.45 0.63 -20.75
C ALA A 158 20.83 -0.03 -19.41
N LEU A 159 19.95 0.01 -18.41
CA LEU A 159 20.13 -0.66 -17.12
C LEU A 159 19.58 -2.09 -17.10
N GLY A 160 19.05 -2.58 -18.22
CA GLY A 160 18.43 -3.91 -18.33
C GLY A 160 16.96 -3.94 -17.89
N MET A 161 16.35 -2.79 -17.60
CA MET A 161 14.93 -2.67 -17.30
C MET A 161 14.14 -2.67 -18.61
N SER A 162 14.00 -3.83 -19.25
CA SER A 162 13.44 -3.97 -20.61
C SER A 162 11.92 -3.80 -20.69
N ARG A 163 11.22 -3.78 -19.54
CA ARG A 163 9.76 -3.74 -19.42
C ARG A 163 9.25 -2.50 -18.66
N SER A 164 10.07 -1.44 -18.57
CA SER A 164 9.65 -0.14 -18.02
C SER A 164 9.47 0.93 -19.08
N VAL A 165 8.43 1.74 -19.01
CA VAL A 165 8.28 2.96 -19.82
C VAL A 165 7.93 4.10 -18.87
N PHE A 166 8.61 5.23 -19.01
CA PHE A 166 8.45 6.42 -18.19
C PHE A 166 7.99 7.60 -19.06
N HIS A 167 6.99 8.34 -18.58
CA HIS A 167 6.41 9.48 -19.28
C HIS A 167 6.62 10.80 -18.52
N ASN A 168 6.93 10.73 -17.23
CA ASN A 168 7.20 11.90 -16.40
C ASN A 168 8.17 11.57 -15.25
N ALA A 169 8.73 12.60 -14.62
CA ALA A 169 9.76 12.45 -13.59
C ALA A 169 9.19 11.99 -12.23
N SER A 170 7.89 12.12 -12.03
CA SER A 170 7.25 11.96 -10.73
C SER A 170 6.53 10.62 -10.56
N GLY A 171 6.15 9.97 -11.65
CA GLY A 171 5.24 8.83 -11.61
C GLY A 171 3.77 9.20 -11.42
N LEU A 172 3.41 10.44 -11.78
CA LEU A 172 1.99 10.82 -11.88
C LEU A 172 1.29 9.96 -12.94
N PRO A 173 -0.03 9.71 -12.78
CA PRO A 173 -0.76 8.80 -13.65
C PRO A 173 -0.62 9.17 -15.12
N ASP A 174 -0.19 8.17 -15.90
CA ASP A 174 -0.15 8.18 -17.35
C ASP A 174 -0.43 6.73 -17.78
N PRO A 175 -1.41 6.47 -18.67
CA PRO A 175 -1.77 5.11 -19.07
C PRO A 175 -0.63 4.37 -19.78
N ASP A 176 0.29 5.10 -20.41
CA ASP A 176 1.41 4.53 -21.16
C ASP A 176 2.70 4.36 -20.31
N GLN A 177 2.61 4.69 -19.02
CA GLN A 177 3.69 4.54 -18.06
C GLN A 177 3.53 3.29 -17.21
N TRP A 178 4.45 2.32 -17.36
CA TRP A 178 4.46 1.09 -16.58
C TRP A 178 5.87 0.65 -16.21
N SER A 179 5.96 -0.25 -15.24
CA SER A 179 7.18 -0.97 -14.89
C SER A 179 6.83 -2.37 -14.42
N THR A 180 7.81 -3.12 -13.95
CA THR A 180 7.64 -4.45 -13.37
C THR A 180 8.34 -4.51 -12.01
N ALA A 181 8.00 -5.51 -11.19
CA ALA A 181 8.69 -5.69 -9.92
C ALA A 181 10.18 -6.01 -10.16
N ARG A 182 10.49 -6.80 -11.18
CA ARG A 182 11.87 -7.13 -11.58
C ARG A 182 12.66 -5.88 -11.98
N ASP A 183 12.11 -5.04 -12.84
CA ASP A 183 12.80 -3.85 -13.33
C ASP A 183 13.05 -2.84 -12.19
N LEU A 184 12.10 -2.70 -11.26
CA LEU A 184 12.26 -1.87 -10.07
C LEU A 184 13.29 -2.43 -9.09
N ALA A 185 13.42 -3.76 -8.98
CA ALA A 185 14.47 -4.40 -8.19
C ALA A 185 15.85 -4.17 -8.83
N THR A 186 15.94 -4.27 -10.16
CA THR A 186 17.14 -3.90 -10.92
C THR A 186 17.53 -2.45 -10.63
N LEU A 187 16.59 -1.51 -10.74
CA LEU A 187 16.86 -0.10 -10.44
C LEU A 187 17.33 0.11 -8.99
N GLY A 188 16.68 -0.53 -8.02
CA GLY A 188 17.09 -0.48 -6.62
C GLY A 188 18.52 -0.98 -6.43
N ARG A 189 18.90 -2.09 -7.09
CA ARG A 189 20.27 -2.63 -7.05
C ARG A 189 21.27 -1.68 -7.67
N ARG A 190 20.94 -1.08 -8.82
CA ARG A 190 21.81 -0.11 -9.50
C ARG A 190 22.01 1.16 -8.68
N LEU A 191 20.99 1.66 -7.98
CA LEU A 191 21.14 2.79 -7.04
C LEU A 191 22.15 2.48 -5.93
N VAL A 192 22.09 1.29 -5.33
CA VAL A 192 23.03 0.87 -4.27
C VAL A 192 24.46 0.72 -4.80
N GLN A 193 24.61 0.09 -5.98
CA GLN A 193 25.92 -0.28 -6.52
C GLN A 193 26.64 0.89 -7.18
N ASP A 194 25.92 1.68 -7.98
CA ASP A 194 26.52 2.73 -8.80
C ASP A 194 26.72 4.03 -8.01
N PHE A 195 25.92 4.25 -6.95
CA PHE A 195 25.91 5.49 -6.16
C PHE A 195 25.88 5.26 -4.64
N PRO A 196 26.83 4.50 -4.06
CA PRO A 196 26.79 4.20 -2.62
C PRO A 196 26.81 5.45 -1.72
N ASN A 197 27.42 6.54 -2.19
CA ASN A 197 27.49 7.81 -1.45
C ASN A 197 26.19 8.60 -1.50
N GLU A 198 25.50 8.62 -2.63
CA GLU A 198 24.22 9.32 -2.80
C GLU A 198 23.05 8.46 -2.31
N TYR A 199 23.18 7.14 -2.37
CA TYR A 199 22.17 6.19 -1.89
C TYR A 199 21.75 6.46 -0.44
N ARG A 200 22.67 6.96 0.41
CA ARG A 200 22.35 7.37 1.79
C ARG A 200 21.24 8.42 1.90
N TYR A 201 20.91 9.15 0.83
CA TYR A 201 19.77 10.08 0.87
C TYR A 201 18.44 9.34 1.12
N PHE A 202 18.30 8.09 0.66
CA PHE A 202 17.08 7.31 0.85
C PHE A 202 16.81 6.95 2.32
N SER A 203 17.83 6.97 3.20
CA SER A 203 17.66 6.76 4.64
C SER A 203 17.44 8.04 5.44
N THR A 204 17.21 9.19 4.77
CA THR A 204 16.96 10.47 5.44
C THR A 204 15.63 10.43 6.22
N PRO A 205 15.63 10.53 7.57
CA PRO A 205 14.41 10.42 8.35
C PRO A 205 13.55 11.69 8.28
N SER A 206 14.19 12.84 8.13
CA SER A 206 13.52 14.12 7.94
C SER A 206 14.47 15.15 7.32
N PHE A 207 13.91 16.21 6.75
CA PHE A 207 14.69 17.38 6.36
C PHE A 207 13.95 18.67 6.67
N ARG A 208 14.69 19.76 6.93
CA ARG A 208 14.13 21.07 7.19
C ARG A 208 14.10 21.87 5.89
N PHE A 209 12.92 22.35 5.50
CA PHE A 209 12.71 23.13 4.30
C PHE A 209 11.87 24.36 4.62
N ARG A 210 12.42 25.56 4.38
CA ARG A 210 11.72 26.85 4.57
C ARG A 210 10.98 26.94 5.92
N GLY A 211 11.68 26.58 7.00
CA GLY A 211 11.15 26.62 8.37
C GLY A 211 10.26 25.46 8.79
N ARG A 212 10.00 24.48 7.91
CA ARG A 212 9.18 23.30 8.19
C ARG A 212 10.03 22.03 8.23
N THR A 213 9.80 21.16 9.21
CA THR A 213 10.36 19.81 9.22
C THR A 213 9.46 18.89 8.41
N ILE A 214 10.05 18.21 7.43
CA ILE A 214 9.36 17.26 6.56
C ILE A 214 9.89 15.87 6.90
N LEU A 215 8.99 15.01 7.36
CA LEU A 215 9.30 13.63 7.74
C LEU A 215 9.30 12.71 6.51
N THR A 216 10.10 11.64 6.59
CA THR A 216 10.04 10.55 5.63
C THR A 216 8.66 9.88 5.66
N HIS A 217 8.26 9.40 4.49
CA HIS A 217 7.06 8.64 4.26
C HIS A 217 7.33 7.12 4.23
N ASP A 218 8.61 6.72 4.25
CA ASP A 218 9.02 5.32 4.32
C ASP A 218 9.12 4.86 5.78
N ARG A 219 8.11 4.10 6.22
CA ARG A 219 8.04 3.57 7.58
C ARG A 219 9.01 2.43 7.83
N MET A 220 9.49 1.75 6.78
CA MET A 220 10.40 0.61 6.94
C MET A 220 11.71 1.04 7.60
N LEU A 221 12.16 2.29 7.36
CA LEU A 221 13.34 2.87 8.00
C LEU A 221 13.25 2.89 9.54
N GLU A 222 12.04 3.00 10.09
CA GLU A 222 11.81 2.96 11.54
C GLU A 222 11.49 1.54 12.02
N THR A 223 10.69 0.79 11.26
CA THR A 223 10.04 -0.43 11.76
C THR A 223 10.78 -1.73 11.43
N TYR A 224 11.69 -1.72 10.44
CA TYR A 224 12.37 -2.94 9.99
C TYR A 224 13.90 -2.84 10.21
N PRO A 225 14.47 -3.67 11.10
CA PRO A 225 15.91 -3.66 11.36
C PRO A 225 16.73 -3.87 10.09
N GLY A 226 17.69 -2.96 9.88
CA GLY A 226 18.59 -3.00 8.73
C GLY A 226 18.04 -2.32 7.48
N ALA A 227 16.79 -1.83 7.47
CA ALA A 227 16.26 -1.07 6.34
C ALA A 227 16.99 0.26 6.15
N ASP A 228 17.38 0.55 4.91
CA ASP A 228 18.13 1.78 4.55
C ASP A 228 17.61 2.45 3.27
N GLY A 229 16.40 2.09 2.84
CA GLY A 229 15.73 2.62 1.66
C GLY A 229 14.59 1.70 1.20
N ILE A 230 13.99 1.92 0.03
CA ILE A 230 14.35 2.95 -0.94
C ILE A 230 13.18 3.92 -1.15
N LYS A 231 12.00 3.42 -1.54
CA LYS A 231 10.93 4.30 -1.97
C LYS A 231 9.57 3.64 -1.89
N THR A 232 8.55 4.40 -1.47
CA THR A 232 7.14 4.01 -1.59
C THR A 232 6.46 4.68 -2.79
N GLY A 233 5.34 4.12 -3.23
CA GLY A 233 4.46 4.72 -4.24
C GLY A 233 2.99 4.41 -3.99
N TYR A 234 2.11 5.33 -4.38
CA TYR A 234 0.67 5.11 -4.35
C TYR A 234 -0.03 5.96 -5.42
N THR A 235 -0.98 5.33 -6.11
CA THR A 235 -2.07 5.93 -6.87
C THR A 235 -3.25 4.97 -6.78
N ASP A 236 -4.47 5.44 -7.07
CA ASP A 236 -5.65 4.57 -7.08
C ASP A 236 -5.53 3.44 -8.12
N ALA A 237 -4.82 3.69 -9.23
CA ALA A 237 -4.56 2.70 -10.28
C ALA A 237 -3.49 1.68 -9.88
N SER A 238 -2.45 2.10 -9.15
CA SER A 238 -1.34 1.22 -8.77
C SER A 238 -1.57 0.43 -7.49
N GLY A 239 -2.41 0.92 -6.57
CA GLY A 239 -2.38 0.47 -5.18
C GLY A 239 -1.13 0.95 -4.45
N PHE A 240 -0.86 0.39 -3.27
CA PHE A 240 0.29 0.72 -2.44
C PHE A 240 1.52 -0.11 -2.84
N ASN A 241 2.58 0.58 -3.23
CA ASN A 241 3.83 0.03 -3.75
C ASN A 241 5.00 0.40 -2.83
N LEU A 242 6.05 -0.44 -2.81
CA LEU A 242 7.26 -0.23 -2.03
C LEU A 242 8.43 -0.99 -2.66
N VAL A 243 9.57 -0.33 -2.75
CA VAL A 243 10.90 -0.93 -2.91
C VAL A 243 11.65 -0.69 -1.62
N THR A 244 12.10 -1.77 -0.97
CA THR A 244 12.88 -1.71 0.27
C THR A 244 14.22 -2.38 0.06
N SER A 245 15.24 -1.80 0.67
CA SER A 245 16.54 -2.43 0.82
C SER A 245 16.84 -2.59 2.29
N ALA A 246 17.37 -3.75 2.67
CA ALA A 246 17.78 -4.03 4.04
C ALA A 246 19.10 -4.82 4.10
N VAL A 247 19.87 -4.58 5.15
CA VAL A 247 21.15 -5.26 5.41
C VAL A 247 21.09 -6.01 6.74
N ARG A 248 21.54 -7.27 6.72
CA ARG A 248 21.82 -8.08 7.92
C ARG A 248 23.16 -8.78 7.78
N GLY A 249 24.06 -8.55 8.73
CA GLY A 249 25.46 -8.99 8.59
C GLY A 249 26.07 -8.41 7.31
N ASN A 250 26.56 -9.28 6.43
CA ASN A 250 27.15 -8.91 5.14
C ASN A 250 26.19 -9.09 3.94
N VAL A 251 24.93 -9.43 4.21
CA VAL A 251 23.93 -9.69 3.16
C VAL A 251 23.00 -8.50 3.03
N ARG A 252 22.85 -8.01 1.79
CA ARG A 252 21.87 -6.99 1.42
C ARG A 252 20.78 -7.61 0.54
N LEU A 253 19.54 -7.46 0.96
CA LEU A 253 18.37 -7.82 0.16
C LEU A 253 17.65 -6.57 -0.35
N ILE A 254 17.09 -6.69 -1.55
CA ILE A 254 16.20 -5.68 -2.14
C ILE A 254 14.88 -6.37 -2.43
N GLY A 255 13.82 -5.90 -1.77
CA GLY A 255 12.46 -6.38 -1.94
C GLY A 255 11.61 -5.36 -2.69
N VAL A 256 10.70 -5.84 -3.53
CA VAL A 256 9.68 -5.03 -4.20
C VAL A 256 8.31 -5.65 -3.92
N VAL A 257 7.35 -4.82 -3.55
CA VAL A 257 5.93 -5.17 -3.39
C VAL A 257 5.11 -4.13 -4.15
N LEU A 258 4.29 -4.57 -5.09
CA LEU A 258 3.39 -3.74 -5.88
C LEU A 258 1.94 -4.18 -5.64
N GLY A 259 1.00 -3.23 -5.71
CA GLY A 259 -0.42 -3.54 -5.79
C GLY A 259 -1.11 -3.90 -4.47
N ALA A 260 -0.52 -3.57 -3.31
CA ALA A 260 -1.18 -3.80 -2.02
C ALA A 260 -2.41 -2.90 -1.83
N ALA A 261 -3.43 -3.39 -1.10
CA ALA A 261 -4.66 -2.62 -0.87
C ALA A 261 -4.47 -1.52 0.19
N ARG A 262 -3.55 -1.72 1.15
CA ARG A 262 -3.26 -0.76 2.23
C ARG A 262 -1.77 -0.63 2.49
N ALA A 263 -1.33 0.56 2.93
CA ALA A 263 0.07 0.81 3.28
C ALA A 263 0.58 -0.12 4.41
N GLY A 264 -0.22 -0.36 5.46
CA GLY A 264 0.21 -1.23 6.56
C GLY A 264 0.37 -2.69 6.15
N GLU A 265 -0.53 -3.19 5.29
CA GLU A 265 -0.44 -4.54 4.72
C GLU A 265 0.82 -4.69 3.87
N ARG A 266 1.10 -3.71 3.01
CA ARG A 266 2.31 -3.65 2.19
C ARG A 266 3.58 -3.74 3.04
N ASP A 267 3.66 -2.97 4.12
CA ASP A 267 4.86 -2.89 4.97
C ASP A 267 5.07 -4.20 5.75
N LEU A 268 3.99 -4.76 6.31
CA LEU A 268 4.03 -6.07 6.97
C LEU A 268 4.43 -7.18 6.00
N HIS A 269 3.90 -7.15 4.78
CA HIS A 269 4.22 -8.12 3.74
C HIS A 269 5.66 -8.00 3.25
N MET A 270 6.15 -6.78 3.05
CA MET A 270 7.56 -6.54 2.73
C MET A 270 8.49 -7.08 3.82
N ALA A 271 8.18 -6.81 5.09
CA ALA A 271 8.97 -7.34 6.20
C ALA A 271 9.01 -8.87 6.19
N ALA A 272 7.86 -9.53 5.99
CA ALA A 272 7.79 -10.99 5.92
C ALA A 272 8.59 -11.57 4.74
N LEU A 273 8.56 -10.92 3.57
CA LEU A 273 9.34 -11.33 2.40
C LEU A 273 10.85 -11.19 2.61
N LEU A 274 11.28 -10.10 3.25
CA LEU A 274 12.69 -9.88 3.57
C LEU A 274 13.17 -10.85 4.65
N ASP A 275 12.37 -11.12 5.69
CA ASP A 275 12.68 -12.10 6.73
C ASP A 275 12.88 -13.50 6.14
N GLN A 276 11.93 -13.96 5.32
CA GLN A 276 12.07 -15.22 4.58
C GLN A 276 13.28 -15.21 3.65
N GLY A 277 13.59 -14.06 3.07
CA GLY A 277 14.75 -13.89 2.21
C GLY A 277 16.06 -14.09 2.96
N PHE A 278 16.20 -13.50 4.15
CA PHE A 278 17.39 -13.67 4.99
C PHE A 278 17.50 -15.09 5.56
N GLU A 279 16.37 -15.70 5.95
CA GLU A 279 16.31 -17.08 6.42
C GLU A 279 16.78 -18.06 5.34
N LYS A 280 16.35 -17.89 4.08
CA LYS A 280 16.83 -18.71 2.95
C LYS A 280 18.34 -18.57 2.66
N LEU A 281 18.99 -17.56 3.22
CA LEU A 281 20.43 -17.31 3.09
C LEU A 281 21.20 -17.63 4.37
N ASP A 282 20.55 -18.31 5.32
CA ASP A 282 21.13 -18.68 6.61
C ASP A 282 21.66 -17.47 7.40
N VAL A 283 21.05 -16.28 7.20
CA VAL A 283 21.38 -15.06 7.94
C VAL A 283 20.46 -14.94 9.15
N PRO A 284 20.98 -15.00 10.40
CA PRO A 284 20.15 -14.97 11.59
C PRO A 284 19.29 -13.70 11.69
N MET A 285 18.10 -13.83 12.30
CA MET A 285 17.26 -12.67 12.61
C MET A 285 18.00 -11.68 13.53
N MET A 286 18.01 -10.40 13.15
CA MET A 286 18.42 -9.36 14.09
C MET A 286 17.33 -9.20 15.14
N ALA A 287 17.72 -9.14 16.42
CA ALA A 287 16.81 -8.82 17.51
C ALA A 287 16.07 -7.51 17.17
N ARG A 288 14.74 -7.55 17.13
CA ARG A 288 13.92 -6.33 16.95
C ARG A 288 14.27 -5.41 18.11
N ARG A 289 14.67 -4.17 17.83
CA ARG A 289 14.78 -3.14 18.87
C ARG A 289 13.40 -3.02 19.53
N GLY A 290 13.24 -3.62 20.70
CA GLY A 290 12.06 -3.42 21.52
C GLY A 290 11.95 -1.93 21.80
N ARG A 291 10.74 -1.37 21.65
CA ARG A 291 10.40 -0.12 22.33
C ARG A 291 10.68 -0.36 23.80
N GLN A 292 11.73 0.25 24.35
CA GLN A 292 11.80 0.50 25.78
C GLN A 292 10.68 1.50 26.09
N GLY A 293 9.48 0.97 26.34
CA GLY A 293 8.41 1.65 27.07
C GLY A 293 8.48 1.15 28.50
N GLY A 294 8.79 2.06 29.43
CA GLY A 294 9.08 1.74 30.81
C GLY A 294 7.91 1.20 31.62
N GLY A 295 8.28 0.63 32.77
CA GLY A 295 7.42 0.52 33.94
C GLY A 295 6.44 -0.64 33.91
N LEU A 296 6.80 -1.71 34.61
CA LEU A 296 5.86 -2.69 35.14
C LEU A 296 4.80 -1.97 35.99
N VAL A 297 3.54 -2.00 35.55
CA VAL A 297 2.40 -1.96 36.45
C VAL A 297 1.63 -3.26 36.25
N THR A 298 1.68 -4.06 37.31
CA THR A 298 0.88 -5.26 37.54
C THR A 298 -0.61 -4.99 37.32
N ALA A 299 -1.23 -5.78 36.44
CA ALA A 299 -2.67 -5.96 36.45
C ALA A 299 -2.97 -7.44 36.23
N ALA A 300 -3.02 -8.17 37.36
CA ALA A 300 -3.84 -9.36 37.45
C ALA A 300 -5.30 -8.88 37.49
N GLN A 301 -6.09 -9.19 36.47
CA GLN A 301 -7.42 -9.77 36.62
C GLN A 301 -8.02 -10.11 35.26
N ALA A 302 -8.38 -11.38 35.16
CA ALA A 302 -8.96 -12.02 34.00
C ALA A 302 -10.42 -11.58 33.77
N ALA A 303 -10.80 -11.44 32.52
CA ALA A 303 -12.18 -11.66 32.07
C ALA A 303 -12.15 -12.75 31.00
N GLN A 304 -12.84 -13.85 31.30
CA GLN A 304 -12.93 -15.06 30.48
C GLN A 304 -13.78 -14.83 29.20
N PRO A 305 -13.45 -15.49 28.08
CA PRO A 305 -14.32 -15.53 26.90
C PRO A 305 -15.46 -16.57 27.08
N PRO A 306 -16.68 -16.32 26.57
CA PRO A 306 -17.74 -17.31 26.60
C PRO A 306 -17.57 -18.39 25.53
N ALA A 307 -17.94 -19.63 25.89
CA ALA A 307 -17.90 -20.85 25.09
C ALA A 307 -19.11 -20.98 24.12
N PRO A 308 -19.06 -21.90 23.14
CA PRO A 308 -19.84 -21.84 21.89
C PRO A 308 -21.10 -22.74 21.89
N SER A 309 -21.98 -22.57 20.88
CA SER A 309 -23.04 -23.53 20.47
C SER A 309 -23.45 -23.27 19.00
N PRO A 310 -24.11 -24.21 18.30
CA PRO A 310 -23.53 -25.34 17.59
C PRO A 310 -23.68 -25.24 16.05
N GLN A 311 -22.94 -26.08 15.33
CA GLN A 311 -22.92 -26.17 13.86
C GLN A 311 -24.30 -26.38 13.23
N ALA A 312 -24.60 -25.64 12.16
CA ALA A 312 -25.62 -25.97 11.18
C ALA A 312 -24.99 -26.16 9.79
N SER A 313 -25.14 -27.39 9.29
CA SER A 313 -25.08 -27.89 7.92
C SER A 313 -24.63 -26.96 6.79
N VAL A 314 -23.58 -27.40 6.08
CA VAL A 314 -23.20 -26.95 4.74
C VAL A 314 -24.34 -27.28 3.77
N GLN A 315 -24.93 -26.25 3.15
CA GLN A 315 -25.75 -26.41 1.95
C GLN A 315 -25.09 -25.69 0.77
N GLN A 316 -25.03 -26.44 -0.32
CA GLN A 316 -24.46 -26.09 -1.61
C GLN A 316 -25.40 -25.14 -2.41
N VAL A 317 -24.76 -24.24 -3.16
CA VAL A 317 -25.22 -23.49 -4.36
C VAL A 317 -26.37 -22.47 -4.20
N ALA A 318 -26.05 -21.18 -4.36
CA ALA A 318 -26.96 -20.20 -4.94
C ALA A 318 -26.23 -19.13 -5.77
N ARG A 319 -26.73 -18.92 -6.99
CA ARG A 319 -26.26 -18.01 -8.04
C ARG A 319 -26.25 -16.54 -7.60
N GLY A 320 -25.34 -15.78 -8.22
CA GLY A 320 -25.02 -14.38 -7.89
C GLY A 320 -26.22 -13.43 -7.80
N ARG A 321 -26.19 -12.58 -6.76
CA ARG A 321 -26.88 -11.29 -6.76
C ARG A 321 -25.85 -10.22 -7.16
N PRO A 322 -26.19 -9.29 -8.06
CA PRO A 322 -25.25 -8.26 -8.46
C PRO A 322 -24.87 -7.41 -7.26
N ALA A 323 -23.57 -7.23 -7.08
CA ALA A 323 -23.00 -6.36 -6.07
C ALA A 323 -23.54 -4.93 -6.27
N ARG A 324 -24.12 -4.32 -5.23
CA ARG A 324 -24.86 -3.06 -5.35
C ARG A 324 -24.01 -1.83 -5.02
N TRP A 325 -23.84 -0.98 -6.01
CA TRP A 325 -23.07 0.26 -5.97
C TRP A 325 -23.71 1.33 -5.11
N THR A 326 -22.86 2.22 -4.61
CA THR A 326 -23.26 3.40 -3.84
C THR A 326 -22.75 4.65 -4.53
N VAL A 327 -23.60 5.65 -4.66
CA VAL A 327 -23.25 7.00 -5.12
C VAL A 327 -23.17 7.90 -3.90
N GLN A 328 -21.99 8.45 -3.61
CA GLN A 328 -21.84 9.48 -2.60
C GLN A 328 -22.02 10.85 -3.25
N VAL A 329 -23.08 11.55 -2.85
CA VAL A 329 -23.51 12.84 -3.41
C VAL A 329 -22.72 14.00 -2.80
N GLY A 330 -22.19 13.84 -1.59
CA GLY A 330 -21.32 14.83 -0.96
C GLY A 330 -21.47 14.89 0.55
N SER A 331 -20.81 15.86 1.17
CA SER A 331 -20.90 16.17 2.59
C SER A 331 -21.48 17.57 2.78
N PHE A 332 -22.44 17.72 3.68
CA PHE A 332 -23.22 18.94 3.87
C PHE A 332 -23.16 19.40 5.32
N ALA A 333 -23.31 20.70 5.56
CA ALA A 333 -23.24 21.27 6.91
C ALA A 333 -24.44 20.86 7.80
N SER A 334 -25.54 20.39 7.23
CA SER A 334 -26.73 19.96 7.98
C SER A 334 -27.35 18.69 7.40
N GLU A 335 -28.03 17.93 8.26
CA GLU A 335 -28.74 16.70 7.87
C GLU A 335 -29.83 17.01 6.84
N ALA A 336 -30.56 18.12 7.01
CA ALA A 336 -31.61 18.53 6.09
C ALA A 336 -31.07 18.80 4.66
N ALA A 337 -29.90 19.44 4.55
CA ALA A 337 -29.24 19.67 3.27
C ALA A 337 -28.76 18.36 2.63
N ALA A 338 -28.16 17.46 3.44
CA ALA A 338 -27.74 16.13 3.00
C ALA A 338 -28.93 15.29 2.50
N ARG A 339 -30.05 15.31 3.23
CA ARG A 339 -31.28 14.60 2.89
C ARG A 339 -31.90 15.11 1.59
N LYS A 340 -31.94 16.43 1.39
CA LYS A 340 -32.42 17.05 0.14
C LYS A 340 -31.57 16.64 -1.06
N ALA A 341 -30.24 16.63 -0.90
CA ALA A 341 -29.31 16.23 -1.96
C ALA A 341 -29.44 14.74 -2.31
N ALA A 342 -29.49 13.84 -1.31
CA ALA A 342 -29.68 12.41 -1.56
C ALA A 342 -31.05 12.07 -2.18
N ASN A 343 -32.12 12.76 -1.77
CA ASN A 343 -33.45 12.57 -2.39
C ASN A 343 -33.49 13.07 -3.84
N THR A 344 -32.72 14.11 -4.17
CA THR A 344 -32.55 14.58 -5.55
C THR A 344 -31.82 13.53 -6.38
N ALA A 345 -30.72 12.97 -5.86
CA ALA A 345 -30.01 11.88 -6.50
C ALA A 345 -30.89 10.63 -6.70
N ARG A 346 -31.71 10.25 -5.69
CA ARG A 346 -32.65 9.13 -5.79
C ARG A 346 -33.69 9.35 -6.91
N ARG A 347 -34.20 10.57 -7.05
CA ARG A 347 -35.16 10.90 -8.12
C ARG A 347 -34.52 10.80 -9.51
N LEU A 348 -33.24 11.18 -9.63
CA LEU A 348 -32.49 11.06 -10.88
C LEU A 348 -32.14 9.60 -11.23
N ALA A 349 -31.83 8.79 -10.22
CA ALA A 349 -31.51 7.38 -10.39
C ALA A 349 -32.75 6.49 -10.65
N GLY A 350 -33.94 6.91 -10.18
CA GLY A 350 -35.17 6.11 -10.25
C GLY A 350 -35.23 4.94 -9.25
N SER A 351 -34.11 4.57 -8.65
CA SER A 351 -33.94 3.49 -7.68
C SER A 351 -32.94 3.87 -6.56
N GLY A 352 -32.76 2.98 -5.57
CA GLY A 352 -31.77 3.14 -4.49
C GLY A 352 -32.32 3.68 -3.15
N GLU A 353 -31.57 3.42 -2.08
CA GLU A 353 -31.89 3.78 -0.70
C GLU A 353 -31.03 4.96 -0.22
N VAL A 354 -31.65 5.96 0.41
CA VAL A 354 -30.94 7.13 0.93
C VAL A 354 -30.32 6.79 2.28
N ARG A 355 -28.99 6.95 2.39
CA ARG A 355 -28.22 6.78 3.63
C ARG A 355 -27.54 8.08 3.98
N LEU A 356 -27.73 8.54 5.21
CA LEU A 356 -27.05 9.71 5.77
C LEU A 356 -26.14 9.26 6.89
N GLU A 357 -24.88 9.70 6.86
CA GLU A 357 -23.90 9.39 7.89
C GLU A 357 -23.30 10.68 8.44
N GLN A 358 -23.10 10.73 9.76
CA GLN A 358 -22.30 11.79 10.35
C GLN A 358 -20.83 11.61 9.94
N ALA A 359 -20.21 12.70 9.51
CA ALA A 359 -18.83 12.72 9.04
C ALA A 359 -18.13 13.99 9.53
N THR A 360 -16.81 13.95 9.59
CA THR A 360 -15.99 15.13 9.87
C THR A 360 -15.26 15.53 8.60
N VAL A 361 -15.47 16.76 8.14
CA VAL A 361 -14.80 17.31 6.95
C VAL A 361 -14.02 18.54 7.38
N GLN A 362 -12.69 18.51 7.19
CA GLN A 362 -11.77 19.58 7.61
C GLN A 362 -11.94 19.99 9.09
N GLY A 363 -12.15 19.01 9.97
CA GLY A 363 -12.30 19.23 11.41
C GLY A 363 -13.68 19.77 11.85
N LYS A 364 -14.63 19.95 10.93
CA LYS A 364 -16.01 20.36 11.25
C LYS A 364 -16.98 19.21 11.05
N ALA A 365 -18.01 19.13 11.91
CA ALA A 365 -19.10 18.18 11.77
C ALA A 365 -19.87 18.44 10.47
N ALA A 366 -20.17 17.36 9.74
CA ALA A 366 -20.87 17.36 8.48
C ALA A 366 -21.72 16.10 8.34
N TRP A 367 -22.64 16.11 7.39
CA TRP A 367 -23.51 15.00 7.04
C TRP A 367 -23.21 14.53 5.64
N ARG A 368 -22.73 13.30 5.52
CA ARG A 368 -22.46 12.64 4.26
C ARG A 368 -23.74 12.04 3.70
N ALA A 369 -24.05 12.39 2.47
CA ALA A 369 -25.24 11.93 1.76
C ALA A 369 -24.85 10.85 0.74
N GLN A 370 -25.47 9.68 0.85
CA GLN A 370 -25.23 8.53 -0.02
C GLN A 370 -26.56 7.97 -0.57
N LEU A 371 -26.49 7.44 -1.78
CA LEU A 371 -27.53 6.66 -2.42
C LEU A 371 -26.98 5.26 -2.66
N THR A 372 -27.44 4.28 -1.88
CA THR A 372 -26.96 2.90 -1.90
C THR A 372 -27.91 2.03 -2.71
N GLY A 373 -27.46 0.82 -3.08
CA GLY A 373 -28.35 -0.18 -3.64
C GLY A 373 -28.51 -0.14 -5.17
N LEU A 374 -27.67 0.62 -5.88
CA LEU A 374 -27.74 0.81 -7.32
C LEU A 374 -26.98 -0.29 -8.08
N SER A 375 -27.34 -0.55 -9.34
CA SER A 375 -26.44 -1.23 -10.28
C SER A 375 -25.26 -0.32 -10.66
N GLU A 376 -24.23 -0.91 -11.27
CA GLU A 376 -23.07 -0.14 -11.74
C GLU A 376 -23.47 0.94 -12.76
N THR A 377 -24.35 0.58 -13.70
CA THR A 377 -24.83 1.48 -14.76
C THR A 377 -25.64 2.63 -14.15
N GLU A 378 -26.61 2.32 -13.28
CA GLU A 378 -27.40 3.35 -12.59
C GLU A 378 -26.51 4.30 -11.77
N ALA A 379 -25.50 3.77 -11.08
CA ALA A 379 -24.57 4.57 -10.30
C ALA A 379 -23.75 5.52 -11.18
N ARG A 380 -23.21 5.03 -12.30
CA ARG A 380 -22.42 5.83 -13.25
C ARG A 380 -23.25 6.91 -13.93
N GLU A 381 -24.46 6.58 -14.38
CA GLU A 381 -25.37 7.53 -15.04
C GLU A 381 -25.89 8.60 -14.07
N THR A 382 -26.23 8.21 -12.84
CA THR A 382 -26.60 9.14 -11.78
C THR A 382 -25.45 10.12 -11.51
N CYS A 383 -24.22 9.61 -11.43
CA CYS A 383 -23.04 10.44 -11.19
C CYS A 383 -22.76 11.40 -12.34
N ALA A 384 -22.83 10.93 -13.59
CA ALA A 384 -22.68 11.76 -14.78
C ALA A 384 -23.74 12.87 -14.83
N THR A 385 -24.97 12.58 -14.44
CA THR A 385 -26.07 13.56 -14.41
C THR A 385 -25.88 14.60 -13.30
N LEU A 386 -25.43 14.18 -12.11
CA LEU A 386 -25.09 15.10 -11.01
C LEU A 386 -23.92 16.02 -11.39
N SER A 387 -22.88 15.49 -12.03
CA SER A 387 -21.74 16.29 -12.49
C SER A 387 -22.13 17.32 -13.56
N LYS A 388 -23.03 16.97 -14.50
CA LYS A 388 -23.59 17.93 -15.48
C LYS A 388 -24.35 19.08 -14.81
N ARG A 389 -24.93 18.85 -13.62
CA ARG A 389 -25.60 19.86 -12.80
C ARG A 389 -24.66 20.57 -11.82
N LYS A 390 -23.34 20.41 -11.98
CA LYS A 390 -22.29 20.93 -11.10
C LYS A 390 -22.43 20.47 -9.64
N GLN A 391 -23.02 19.30 -9.42
CA GLN A 391 -23.14 18.68 -8.10
C GLN A 391 -22.03 17.64 -7.92
N SER A 392 -21.49 17.57 -6.70
CA SER A 392 -20.48 16.60 -6.33
C SER A 392 -21.01 15.18 -6.48
N CYS A 393 -20.17 14.27 -6.95
CA CYS A 393 -20.50 12.86 -6.99
C CYS A 393 -19.23 12.01 -6.99
N SER A 394 -19.23 10.94 -6.20
CA SER A 394 -18.19 9.91 -6.21
C SER A 394 -18.81 8.52 -6.13
N LEU A 395 -18.37 7.62 -7.00
CA LEU A 395 -18.80 6.21 -7.01
C LEU A 395 -18.07 5.43 -5.92
N VAL A 396 -18.82 4.65 -5.15
CA VAL A 396 -18.32 3.73 -4.14
C VAL A 396 -18.70 2.32 -4.57
N LYS A 397 -17.68 1.50 -4.85
CA LYS A 397 -17.85 0.11 -5.27
C LYS A 397 -18.46 -0.71 -4.11
N PRO A 398 -19.40 -1.64 -4.39
CA PRO A 398 -19.91 -2.54 -3.37
C PRO A 398 -18.79 -3.36 -2.75
N ASP A 399 -18.77 -3.42 -1.42
CA ASP A 399 -17.91 -4.33 -0.68
C ASP A 399 -18.41 -5.76 -0.86
N PRO A 400 -17.62 -6.69 -1.45
CA PRO A 400 -18.04 -8.08 -1.62
C PRO A 400 -18.35 -8.79 -0.30
N ASN A 401 -17.96 -8.25 0.85
CA ASN A 401 -18.23 -8.80 2.17
C ASN A 401 -19.44 -8.17 2.90
N GLN A 402 -20.13 -7.17 2.34
CA GLN A 402 -21.31 -6.53 2.98
C GLN A 402 -22.66 -7.15 2.61
N VAL A 403 -22.71 -8.21 1.78
CA VAL A 403 -23.97 -8.87 1.41
C VAL A 403 -24.27 -10.04 2.34
N ALA A 404 -24.38 -9.76 3.65
CA ALA A 404 -24.93 -10.72 4.62
C ALA A 404 -25.32 -10.02 5.92
N SER A 405 -26.21 -9.03 5.87
CA SER A 405 -26.93 -8.53 7.05
C SER A 405 -28.21 -7.82 6.61
N ARG A 406 -29.30 -8.56 6.53
CA ARG A 406 -30.64 -8.05 6.85
C ARG A 406 -31.30 -9.02 7.80
#